data_AF-A0A7V4KJD5-F1
#
_entry.id   AF-A0A7V4KJD5-F1
#
_cell.length_a   1.000
_cell.length_b   1.000
_cell.length_c   1.000
_cell.angle_alpha   90.00
_cell.angle_beta   90.00
_cell.angle_gamma   90.00
#
_symmetry.space_group_name_H-M   'P 1'
#
loop_
_entity.id
_entity.type
_entity.pdbx_description
1 polymer ?
#
loop_
_entity_poly.entity_id
_entity_poly.type
_entity_poly.pdbx_seq_one_letter_code
_entity_poly.pdbx_strand_id
1 'polypeptide(L)'
;MPDPQEVKEIEEKIKSKIDYCIGGEDYFLSLLDRADKEVQQDILHTLSLQDPVLAEKLRQKIFLFEDILFLDKTTLQKILREAQRRGISLAIMLKGASEEIKNKVMDCLTEGGRAMLAEQMDLLGEIGEKVIKDEQKKLVSVVRDLLNSGEISIDRSKFVKEQVEKQKSMTIEPEVVEEKKSGKKV
;
A
#
# COMPACT_ATOMS: atom_id res chain seq x y z
N MET A 1 11.12 -37.31 -31.80
CA MET A 1 11.25 -36.02 -31.09
C MET A 1 10.61 -34.97 -31.99
N PRO A 2 9.76 -34.06 -31.45
CA PRO A 2 9.16 -33.00 -32.24
C PRO A 2 10.24 -32.07 -32.81
N ASP A 3 9.98 -31.48 -33.98
CA ASP A 3 10.95 -30.65 -34.69
C ASP A 3 11.26 -29.37 -33.89
N PRO A 4 12.55 -29.00 -33.69
CA PRO A 4 12.93 -27.80 -32.96
C PRO A 4 12.33 -26.49 -33.49
N GLN A 5 11.97 -26.42 -34.78
CA GLN A 5 11.31 -25.24 -35.34
C GLN A 5 9.83 -25.17 -34.97
N GLU A 6 9.13 -26.32 -34.92
CA GLU A 6 7.73 -26.39 -34.49
C GLU A 6 7.57 -26.08 -33.00
N VAL A 7 8.50 -26.53 -32.16
CA VAL A 7 8.46 -26.25 -30.72
C VAL A 7 8.59 -24.75 -30.45
N LYS A 8 9.44 -24.04 -31.18
CA LYS A 8 9.60 -22.58 -31.08
C LYS A 8 8.39 -21.80 -31.58
N GLU A 9 7.79 -22.22 -32.69
CA GLU A 9 6.57 -21.58 -33.20
C GLU A 9 5.38 -21.77 -32.25
N ILE A 10 5.30 -22.91 -31.57
CA ILE A 10 4.27 -23.16 -30.55
C ILE A 10 4.52 -22.31 -29.30
N GLU A 11 5.78 -22.16 -28.87
CA GLU A 11 6.14 -21.29 -27.74
C GLU A 11 5.80 -19.81 -28.00
N GLU A 12 6.12 -19.29 -29.19
CA GLU A 12 5.78 -17.90 -29.56
C GLU A 12 4.27 -17.67 -29.69
N LYS A 13 3.52 -18.65 -30.19
CA LYS A 13 2.06 -18.57 -30.28
C LYS A 13 1.37 -18.68 -28.92
N ILE A 14 1.94 -19.42 -27.96
CA ILE A 14 1.43 -19.50 -26.58
C ILE A 14 1.74 -18.20 -25.83
N LYS A 15 2.96 -17.67 -25.93
CA LYS A 15 3.31 -16.37 -25.34
C LYS A 15 2.45 -15.24 -25.89
N SER A 16 2.23 -15.15 -27.21
CA SER A 16 1.42 -14.07 -27.79
C SER A 16 -0.07 -14.15 -27.43
N LYS A 17 -0.64 -15.34 -27.14
CA LYS A 17 -2.01 -15.46 -26.60
C LYS A 17 -2.12 -15.15 -25.11
N ILE A 18 -1.10 -15.48 -24.32
CA ILE A 18 -0.99 -15.10 -22.91
C ILE A 18 -0.82 -13.58 -22.79
N ASP A 19 -0.04 -13.01 -23.71
CA ASP A 19 0.18 -11.58 -23.81
C ASP A 19 -1.03 -10.83 -24.42
N TYR A 20 -1.83 -11.45 -25.28
CA TYR A 20 -3.06 -10.82 -25.82
C TYR A 20 -4.23 -10.81 -24.83
N CYS A 21 -4.19 -11.67 -23.79
CA CYS A 21 -5.00 -11.51 -22.58
C CYS A 21 -4.44 -10.44 -21.61
N ILE A 22 -3.30 -9.79 -21.93
CA ILE A 22 -2.79 -8.60 -21.24
C ILE A 22 -3.80 -7.49 -21.46
N GLY A 23 -4.75 -7.31 -20.57
CA GLY A 23 -4.52 -6.51 -19.37
C GLY A 23 -3.67 -7.09 -18.24
N GLY A 24 -3.59 -8.42 -18.08
CA GLY A 24 -2.58 -9.11 -17.26
C GLY A 24 -2.45 -8.58 -15.84
N GLU A 25 -1.31 -7.94 -15.55
CA GLU A 25 -1.07 -7.30 -14.25
C GLU A 25 -1.58 -5.85 -14.18
N ASP A 26 -1.31 -5.02 -15.19
CA ASP A 26 -1.59 -3.57 -15.11
C ASP A 26 -3.10 -3.27 -15.18
N TYR A 27 -3.86 -4.06 -15.94
CA TYR A 27 -5.32 -3.98 -15.93
C TYR A 27 -5.90 -4.49 -14.61
N PHE A 28 -5.37 -5.60 -14.09
CA PHE A 28 -5.78 -6.11 -12.79
C PHE A 28 -5.49 -5.09 -11.68
N LEU A 29 -4.34 -4.41 -11.74
CA LEU A 29 -4.00 -3.30 -10.83
C LEU A 29 -4.95 -2.12 -11.01
N SER A 30 -5.28 -1.75 -12.25
CA SER A 30 -6.24 -0.68 -12.50
C SER A 30 -7.65 -1.00 -11.98
N LEU A 31 -8.04 -2.27 -12.00
CA LEU A 31 -9.31 -2.77 -11.46
C LEU A 31 -9.25 -2.78 -9.93
N LEU A 32 -8.17 -3.32 -9.38
CA LEU A 32 -7.94 -3.40 -7.95
C LEU A 32 -7.90 -2.01 -7.34
N ASP A 33 -7.23 -1.06 -7.98
CA ASP A 33 -7.16 0.36 -7.59
C ASP A 33 -8.53 1.06 -7.56
N ARG A 34 -9.52 0.56 -8.31
CA ARG A 34 -10.90 1.08 -8.30
C ARG A 34 -11.77 0.41 -7.25
N ALA A 35 -11.40 -0.79 -6.79
CA ALA A 35 -12.09 -1.50 -5.74
C ALA A 35 -11.91 -0.80 -4.39
N ASP A 36 -12.87 -0.99 -3.49
CA ASP A 36 -12.75 -0.48 -2.12
C ASP A 36 -11.67 -1.22 -1.33
N LYS A 37 -11.18 -0.58 -0.26
CA LYS A 37 -10.05 -1.07 0.56
C LYS A 37 -10.25 -2.51 1.03
N GLU A 38 -11.45 -2.87 1.48
CA GLU A 38 -11.77 -4.22 1.96
C GLU A 38 -11.61 -5.25 0.84
N VAL A 39 -12.21 -4.98 -0.33
CA VAL A 39 -12.11 -5.84 -1.51
C VAL A 39 -10.66 -5.97 -2.00
N GLN A 40 -9.88 -4.88 -1.96
CA GLN A 40 -8.46 -4.92 -2.31
C GLN A 40 -7.67 -5.86 -1.41
N GLN A 41 -7.90 -5.79 -0.10
CA GLN A 41 -7.21 -6.62 0.90
C GLN A 41 -7.61 -8.09 0.74
N ASP A 42 -8.90 -8.38 0.55
CA ASP A 42 -9.39 -9.74 0.36
C ASP A 42 -8.83 -10.39 -0.91
N ILE A 43 -8.76 -9.63 -2.01
CA ILE A 43 -8.17 -10.10 -3.27
C ILE A 43 -6.68 -10.37 -3.09
N LEU A 44 -5.92 -9.43 -2.50
CA LEU A 44 -4.49 -9.63 -2.27
C LEU A 44 -4.21 -10.79 -1.31
N HIS A 45 -5.04 -10.98 -0.27
CA HIS A 45 -4.93 -12.10 0.65
C HIS A 45 -5.17 -13.43 -0.05
N THR A 46 -6.25 -13.54 -0.82
CA THR A 46 -6.57 -14.73 -1.61
C THR A 46 -5.44 -15.05 -2.60
N LEU A 47 -4.92 -14.02 -3.27
CA LEU A 47 -3.80 -14.17 -4.20
C LEU A 47 -2.52 -14.60 -3.49
N SER A 48 -2.26 -14.11 -2.27
CA SER A 48 -1.06 -14.49 -1.50
C SER A 48 -1.02 -15.97 -1.12
N LEU A 49 -2.20 -16.60 -0.97
CA LEU A 49 -2.33 -18.04 -0.71
C LEU A 49 -2.06 -18.89 -1.97
N GLN A 50 -2.34 -18.36 -3.16
CA GLN A 50 -2.20 -19.08 -4.43
C GLN A 50 -0.85 -18.84 -5.09
N ASP A 51 -0.45 -17.58 -5.20
CA ASP A 51 0.80 -17.14 -5.79
C ASP A 51 1.38 -15.99 -4.94
N PRO A 52 2.20 -16.30 -3.93
CA PRO A 52 2.79 -15.29 -3.06
C PRO A 52 3.74 -14.36 -3.83
N VAL A 53 4.40 -14.84 -4.89
CA VAL A 53 5.33 -14.04 -5.68
C VAL A 53 4.58 -12.99 -6.50
N LEU A 54 3.45 -13.36 -7.09
CA LEU A 54 2.59 -12.41 -7.80
C LEU A 54 1.89 -11.45 -6.84
N ALA A 55 1.39 -11.93 -5.70
CA ALA A 55 0.78 -11.08 -4.67
C ALA A 55 1.76 -10.02 -4.17
N GLU A 56 3.02 -10.39 -3.92
CA GLU A 56 4.09 -9.47 -3.55
C GLU A 56 4.33 -8.42 -4.66
N LYS A 57 4.43 -8.84 -5.92
CA LYS A 57 4.61 -7.95 -7.07
C LYS A 57 3.46 -6.94 -7.22
N LEU A 58 2.22 -7.40 -7.09
CA LEU A 58 1.04 -6.54 -7.20
C LEU A 58 0.91 -5.62 -5.99
N ARG A 59 1.15 -6.14 -4.78
CA ARG A 59 1.16 -5.34 -3.55
C ARG A 59 2.17 -4.21 -3.64
N GLN A 60 3.36 -4.51 -4.18
CA GLN A 60 4.34 -3.47 -4.44
C GLN A 60 3.74 -2.40 -5.35
N LYS A 61 3.08 -2.77 -6.46
CA LYS A 61 2.53 -1.82 -7.43
C LYS A 61 1.37 -0.95 -6.90
N ILE A 62 0.70 -1.32 -5.81
CA ILE A 62 -0.40 -0.55 -5.21
C ILE A 62 0.13 0.43 -4.17
N PHE A 63 -0.33 1.67 -4.24
CA PHE A 63 -0.10 2.67 -3.21
C PHE A 63 -1.41 2.93 -2.46
N LEU A 64 -1.43 2.65 -1.16
CA LEU A 64 -2.52 3.01 -0.26
C LEU A 64 -2.25 4.35 0.44
N PHE A 65 -3.31 4.99 0.94
CA PHE A 65 -3.16 6.21 1.73
C PHE A 65 -2.26 6.00 2.97
N GLU A 66 -2.37 4.84 3.63
CA GLU A 66 -1.53 4.49 4.79
C GLU A 66 -0.04 4.40 4.44
N ASP A 67 0.28 4.14 3.17
CA ASP A 67 1.65 3.95 2.72
C ASP A 67 2.48 5.25 2.78
N ILE A 68 1.83 6.39 3.05
CA ILE A 68 2.45 7.69 3.33
C ILE A 68 3.49 7.61 4.46
N LEU A 69 3.27 6.75 5.46
CA LEU A 69 4.18 6.61 6.60
C LEU A 69 5.59 6.17 6.18
N PHE A 70 5.68 5.37 5.13
CA PHE A 70 6.93 4.81 4.62
C PHE A 70 7.69 5.76 3.69
N LEU A 71 7.06 6.84 3.26
CA LEU A 71 7.69 7.84 2.40
C LEU A 71 8.78 8.60 3.17
N ASP A 72 9.87 8.88 2.47
CA ASP A 72 10.86 9.83 2.94
C ASP A 72 10.29 11.26 2.86
N LYS A 73 10.88 12.15 3.67
CA LYS A 73 10.40 13.54 3.81
C LYS A 73 10.37 14.27 2.47
N THR A 74 11.38 14.06 1.62
CA THR A 74 11.49 14.75 0.33
C THR A 74 10.39 14.32 -0.63
N THR A 75 10.15 13.02 -0.75
CA THR A 75 9.06 12.47 -1.58
C THR A 75 7.70 12.92 -1.09
N LEU A 76 7.44 12.83 0.23
CA LEU A 76 6.18 13.28 0.80
C LEU A 76 5.95 14.77 0.57
N GLN A 77 6.97 15.62 0.73
CA GLN A 77 6.87 17.06 0.43
C GLN A 77 6.51 17.33 -1.04
N LYS A 78 7.09 16.59 -1.99
CA LYS A 78 6.73 16.72 -3.42
C LYS A 78 5.26 16.36 -3.65
N ILE A 79 4.81 15.24 -3.11
CA ILE A 79 3.42 14.78 -3.22
C ILE A 79 2.45 15.82 -2.65
N LEU A 80 2.71 16.33 -1.44
CA LEU A 80 1.84 17.31 -0.79
C LEU A 80 1.74 18.62 -1.59
N ARG A 81 2.85 19.08 -2.19
CA ARG A 81 2.86 20.27 -3.05
C ARG A 81 2.04 20.05 -4.33
N GLU A 82 2.19 18.90 -4.96
CA GLU A 82 1.42 18.57 -6.16
C GLU A 82 -0.07 18.39 -5.84
N ALA A 83 -0.40 17.80 -4.68
CA ALA A 83 -1.76 17.70 -4.20
C ALA A 83 -2.40 19.08 -4.03
N GLN A 84 -1.70 20.02 -3.37
CA GLN A 84 -2.17 21.39 -3.22
C GLN A 84 -2.37 22.10 -4.57
N ARG A 85 -1.45 21.92 -5.53
CA ARG A 85 -1.59 22.48 -6.89
C ARG A 85 -2.84 21.98 -7.61
N ARG A 86 -3.23 20.73 -7.35
CA ARG A 86 -4.44 20.11 -7.90
C ARG A 86 -5.70 20.42 -7.10
N GLY A 87 -5.61 21.30 -6.10
CA GLY A 87 -6.74 21.72 -5.27
C GLY A 87 -7.17 20.69 -4.22
N ILE A 88 -6.29 19.75 -3.86
CA ILE A 88 -6.57 18.76 -2.83
C ILE A 88 -6.40 19.42 -1.44
N SER A 89 -7.43 19.33 -0.62
CA SER A 89 -7.45 19.86 0.74
C SER A 89 -6.77 18.89 1.70
N LEU A 90 -5.55 19.25 2.12
CA LEU A 90 -4.81 18.48 3.13
C LEU A 90 -5.59 18.41 4.46
N ALA A 91 -6.33 19.45 4.82
CA ALA A 91 -7.10 19.49 6.06
C ALA A 91 -8.25 18.47 6.07
N ILE A 92 -8.98 18.35 4.96
CA ILE A 92 -10.05 17.35 4.80
C ILE A 92 -9.47 15.93 4.83
N MET A 93 -8.39 15.70 4.09
CA MET A 93 -7.70 14.42 3.99
C MET A 93 -7.18 13.91 5.36
N LEU A 94 -6.66 14.83 6.19
CA LEU A 94 -6.11 14.49 7.51
C LEU A 94 -7.15 14.28 8.61
N LYS A 95 -8.40 14.76 8.46
CA LYS A 95 -9.45 14.61 9.50
C LYS A 95 -9.73 13.16 9.89
N GLY A 96 -9.74 12.25 8.92
CA GLY A 96 -9.92 10.81 9.15
C GLY A 96 -8.62 10.00 9.09
N ALA A 97 -7.46 10.65 9.13
CA ALA A 97 -6.17 9.97 9.17
C ALA A 97 -5.76 9.61 10.60
N SER A 98 -4.91 8.60 10.75
CA SER A 98 -4.28 8.27 12.04
C SER A 98 -3.37 9.41 12.54
N GLU A 99 -3.15 9.49 13.85
CA GLU A 99 -2.24 10.48 14.44
C GLU A 99 -0.81 10.37 13.88
N GLU A 100 -0.36 9.15 13.57
CA GLU A 100 0.94 8.91 12.95
C GLU A 100 1.04 9.59 11.58
N ILE A 101 0.02 9.46 10.73
CA ILE A 101 -0.02 10.10 9.41
C ILE A 101 -0.10 11.61 9.56
N LYS A 102 -0.94 12.11 10.47
CA LYS A 102 -1.04 13.56 10.75
C LYS A 102 0.33 14.13 11.12
N ASN A 103 1.02 13.52 12.08
CA ASN A 103 2.34 13.96 12.52
C ASN A 103 3.36 13.92 11.37
N LYS A 104 3.40 12.83 10.61
CA LYS A 104 4.29 12.68 9.46
C LYS A 104 4.09 13.79 8.41
N VAL A 105 2.83 14.13 8.10
CA VAL A 105 2.49 15.20 7.16
C VAL A 105 2.83 16.57 7.75
N MET A 106 2.52 16.81 9.02
CA MET A 106 2.86 18.05 9.71
C MET A 106 4.37 18.30 9.76
N ASP A 107 5.18 17.27 9.98
CA ASP A 107 6.65 17.35 10.00
C ASP A 107 7.26 17.74 8.64
N CYS A 108 6.49 17.59 7.56
CA CYS A 108 6.88 18.04 6.22
C CYS A 108 6.66 19.54 6.02
N LEU A 109 5.93 20.21 6.90
CA LEU A 109 5.57 21.62 6.82
C LEU A 109 6.47 22.50 7.70
N THR A 110 6.56 23.78 7.33
CA THR A 110 7.17 24.79 8.20
C THR A 110 6.31 25.01 9.45
N GLU A 111 6.85 25.64 10.48
CA GLU A 111 6.09 25.97 11.71
C GLU A 111 4.80 26.74 11.39
N GLY A 112 4.87 27.78 10.55
CA GLY A 112 3.70 28.51 10.09
C GLY A 112 2.74 27.64 9.24
N GLY A 113 3.27 26.75 8.42
CA GLY A 113 2.45 25.82 7.63
C GLY A 113 1.68 24.81 8.48
N ARG A 114 2.30 24.32 9.57
CA ARG A 114 1.65 23.46 10.57
C ARG A 114 0.52 24.20 11.28
N ALA A 115 0.79 25.42 11.77
CA ALA A 115 -0.22 26.24 12.44
C ALA A 115 -1.42 26.51 11.53
N MET A 116 -1.17 26.91 10.28
CA MET A 116 -2.23 27.16 9.30
C MET A 116 -3.04 25.90 8.99
N LEU A 117 -2.38 24.74 8.83
CA LEU A 117 -3.09 23.50 8.55
C LEU A 117 -3.93 23.03 9.74
N ALA A 118 -3.41 23.16 10.97
CA ALA A 118 -4.16 22.84 12.18
C ALA A 118 -5.41 23.71 12.31
N GLU A 119 -5.28 25.03 12.10
CA GLU A 119 -6.42 25.95 12.11
C GLU A 119 -7.46 25.58 11.03
N GLN A 120 -7.03 25.25 9.82
CA GLN A 120 -7.93 24.78 8.77
C GLN A 120 -8.67 23.49 9.16
N MET A 121 -8.01 22.56 9.83
CA MET A 121 -8.64 21.33 10.33
C MET A 121 -9.70 21.65 11.39
N ASP A 122 -9.43 22.58 12.31
CA ASP A 122 -10.39 22.97 13.35
C ASP A 122 -11.61 23.67 12.74
N LEU A 123 -11.41 24.53 11.75
CA LEU A 123 -12.48 25.26 11.05
C LEU A 123 -13.43 24.36 10.25
N LEU A 124 -12.95 23.23 9.74
CA LEU A 124 -13.77 22.32 8.93
C LEU A 124 -14.89 21.62 9.72
N GLY A 125 -14.87 21.63 11.06
CA GLY A 125 -15.89 20.99 11.88
C GLY A 125 -16.00 19.48 11.66
N GLU A 126 -17.24 18.96 11.69
CA GLU A 126 -17.56 17.58 11.34
C GLU A 126 -17.69 17.42 9.83
N ILE A 127 -17.00 16.42 9.29
CA ILE A 127 -17.01 16.11 7.85
C ILE A 127 -17.44 14.65 7.70
N GLY A 128 -18.32 14.39 6.74
CA GLY A 128 -18.73 13.02 6.42
C GLY A 128 -17.57 12.17 5.91
N GLU A 129 -17.50 10.91 6.36
CA GLU A 129 -16.44 9.95 5.98
C GLU A 129 -16.25 9.83 4.47
N LYS A 130 -17.34 9.92 3.70
CA LYS A 130 -17.29 9.86 2.23
C LYS A 130 -16.40 10.96 1.65
N VAL A 131 -16.54 12.18 2.13
CA VAL A 131 -15.76 13.33 1.66
C VAL A 131 -14.28 13.15 1.98
N ILE A 132 -13.97 12.63 3.17
CA ILE A 132 -12.60 12.32 3.60
C ILE A 132 -11.99 11.26 2.68
N LYS A 133 -12.72 10.15 2.44
CA LYS A 133 -12.28 9.05 1.56
C LYS A 133 -12.07 9.52 0.13
N ASP A 134 -12.96 10.37 -0.39
CA ASP A 134 -12.83 10.93 -1.73
C ASP A 134 -11.56 11.80 -1.85
N GLU A 135 -11.24 12.59 -0.83
CA GLU A 135 -10.03 13.42 -0.82
C GLU A 135 -8.74 12.59 -0.70
N GLN A 136 -8.75 11.55 0.12
CA GLN A 136 -7.66 10.58 0.21
C GLN A 136 -7.45 9.83 -1.11
N LYS A 137 -8.53 9.43 -1.81
CA LYS A 137 -8.47 8.80 -3.13
C LYS A 137 -7.82 9.73 -4.17
N LYS A 138 -8.13 11.04 -4.14
CA LYS A 138 -7.47 12.02 -5.01
C LYS A 138 -5.97 12.07 -4.73
N LEU A 139 -5.54 12.07 -3.47
CA LEU A 139 -4.11 12.05 -3.14
C LEU A 139 -3.41 10.81 -3.71
N VAL A 140 -4.00 9.63 -3.52
CA VAL A 140 -3.46 8.38 -4.07
C VAL A 140 -3.31 8.46 -5.60
N SER A 141 -4.26 9.10 -6.30
CA SER A 141 -4.14 9.36 -7.72
C SER A 141 -2.94 10.26 -8.07
N VAL A 142 -2.68 11.30 -7.27
CA VAL A 142 -1.50 12.17 -7.47
C VAL A 142 -0.21 11.38 -7.31
N VAL A 143 -0.12 10.53 -6.29
CA VAL A 143 1.06 9.67 -6.09
C VAL A 143 1.28 8.75 -7.29
N ARG A 144 0.20 8.16 -7.82
CA ARG A 144 0.27 7.30 -9.01
C ARG A 144 0.79 8.07 -10.22
N ASP A 145 0.28 9.27 -10.46
CA ASP A 145 0.71 10.09 -11.60
C ASP A 145 2.20 10.45 -11.49
N LEU A 146 2.67 10.81 -10.29
CA LEU A 146 4.07 11.12 -10.03
C LEU A 146 4.99 9.90 -10.14
N LEU A 147 4.50 8.71 -9.78
CA LEU A 147 5.22 7.45 -9.98
C LEU A 147 5.34 7.12 -11.47
N ASN A 148 4.25 7.27 -12.22
CA ASN A 148 4.20 7.01 -13.66
C ASN A 148 5.07 8.00 -14.45
N SER A 149 5.18 9.26 -14.00
CA SER A 149 6.07 10.26 -14.59
C SER A 149 7.54 10.07 -14.17
N GLY A 150 7.82 9.22 -13.18
CA GLY A 150 9.17 9.00 -12.63
C GLY A 150 9.67 10.16 -11.76
N GLU A 151 8.82 11.12 -11.39
CA GLU A 151 9.18 12.27 -10.55
C GLU A 151 9.44 11.90 -9.09
N ILE A 152 8.83 10.79 -8.66
CA ILE A 152 9.05 10.16 -7.38
C ILE A 152 9.39 8.69 -7.56
N SER A 153 10.13 8.14 -6.60
CA SER A 153 10.37 6.72 -6.47
C SER A 153 10.10 6.34 -5.03
N ILE A 154 9.38 5.23 -4.82
CA ILE A 154 9.08 4.73 -3.49
C ILE A 154 9.99 3.54 -3.25
N ASP A 155 10.80 3.63 -2.20
CA ASP A 155 11.60 2.49 -1.74
C ASP A 155 10.67 1.45 -1.09
N ARG A 156 10.31 0.45 -1.89
CA ARG A 156 9.35 -0.57 -1.46
C ARG A 156 9.96 -1.63 -0.55
N SER A 157 11.28 -1.61 -0.32
CA SER A 157 11.95 -2.51 0.62
C SER A 157 11.50 -2.32 2.07
N LYS A 158 10.89 -1.16 2.38
CA LYS A 158 10.35 -0.86 3.71
C LYS A 158 8.99 -1.52 3.99
N PHE A 159 8.20 -1.86 2.97
CA PHE A 159 6.91 -2.55 3.15
C PHE A 159 7.06 -4.00 3.60
N VAL A 160 8.14 -4.67 3.18
CA VAL A 160 8.39 -6.09 3.47
C VAL A 160 8.77 -6.32 4.94
N LYS A 161 9.51 -5.37 5.55
CA LYS A 161 10.00 -5.53 6.93
C LYS A 161 8.87 -5.59 7.96
N GLU A 162 7.81 -4.81 7.78
CA GLU A 162 6.72 -4.73 8.76
C GLU A 162 5.76 -5.94 8.68
N GLN A 163 5.61 -6.56 7.50
CA GLN A 163 4.86 -7.81 7.33
C GLN A 163 5.58 -8.99 7.99
N VAL A 164 6.92 -9.04 7.89
CA VAL A 164 7.75 -10.06 8.55
C VAL A 164 7.72 -9.89 10.07
N GLU A 165 7.71 -8.66 10.60
CA GLU A 165 7.61 -8.41 12.04
C GLU A 165 6.23 -8.76 12.61
N LYS A 166 5.12 -8.45 11.92
CA LYS A 166 3.76 -8.81 12.36
C LYS A 166 3.51 -10.33 12.33
N GLN A 167 4.06 -11.06 11.36
CA GLN A 167 4.01 -12.53 11.36
C GLN A 167 4.84 -13.14 12.49
N LYS A 168 5.98 -12.55 12.84
CA LYS A 168 6.87 -13.06 13.89
C LYS A 168 6.28 -12.88 15.31
N SER A 169 5.45 -11.87 15.52
CA SER A 169 4.72 -11.67 16.79
C SER A 169 3.54 -12.62 17.02
N MET A 170 3.06 -13.32 15.99
CA MET A 170 1.91 -14.25 16.09
C MET A 170 2.32 -15.71 16.36
N THR A 171 3.61 -16.00 16.52
CA THR A 171 4.11 -17.36 16.73
C THR A 171 5.09 -17.44 17.90
N ILE A 172 4.69 -17.03 19.10
CA ILE A 172 5.36 -17.49 20.32
C ILE A 172 4.36 -17.56 21.49
N GLU A 173 3.70 -18.71 21.65
CA GLU A 173 3.52 -19.31 22.98
C GLU A 173 3.88 -20.80 22.84
N PRO A 174 5.01 -21.28 23.42
CA PRO A 174 5.22 -22.70 23.56
C PRO A 174 4.31 -23.21 24.68
N GLU A 175 3.46 -24.17 24.34
CA GLU A 175 2.66 -24.98 25.26
C GLU A 175 3.60 -25.67 26.27
N VAL A 176 3.70 -25.13 27.49
CA VAL A 176 4.44 -25.76 28.58
C VAL A 176 3.57 -26.88 29.16
N VAL A 177 3.75 -28.08 28.62
CA VAL A 177 3.29 -29.33 29.25
C VAL A 177 4.18 -29.57 30.48
N GLU A 178 3.70 -29.21 31.67
CA GLU A 178 4.32 -29.61 32.94
C GLU A 178 4.16 -31.14 33.13
N GLU A 179 5.16 -31.92 32.70
CA GLU A 179 5.41 -33.25 33.26
C GLU A 179 5.93 -33.10 34.69
N LYS A 180 5.08 -33.29 35.70
CA LYS A 180 5.53 -33.67 37.05
C LYS A 180 5.41 -35.18 37.25
N LYS A 181 6.40 -35.90 36.74
CA LYS A 181 6.74 -37.24 37.22
C LYS A 181 7.57 -37.15 38.51
N SER A 182 6.96 -37.63 39.59
CA SER A 182 7.51 -38.60 40.55
C SER A 182 8.85 -38.35 41.28
N GLY A 183 8.80 -38.51 42.62
CA GLY A 183 9.95 -38.92 43.47
C GLY A 183 10.13 -38.01 44.69
N LYS A 184 9.53 -38.31 45.86
CA LYS A 184 9.98 -39.24 46.92
C LYS A 184 11.29 -38.82 47.60
N LYS A 185 11.22 -38.73 48.95
CA LYS A 185 12.28 -38.77 50.01
C LYS A 185 12.24 -37.50 50.87
N VAL A 186 12.29 -37.52 52.20
CA VAL A 186 12.27 -38.53 53.29
C VAL A 186 11.59 -37.84 54.46
#